data_AF-A0A2M7T8U8-F1
#
_entry.id   AF-A0A2M7T8U8-F1
#
_cell.length_a   1.000
_cell.length_b   1.000
_cell.length_c   1.000
_cell.angle_alpha   90.00
_cell.angle_beta   90.00
_cell.angle_gamma   90.00
#
_symmetry.space_group_name_H-M   'P 1'
#
loop_
_entity.id
_entity.type
_entity.pdbx_description
1 polymer ?
#
loop_
_entity_poly.entity_id
_entity_poly.type
_entity_poly.pdbx_seq_one_letter_code
_entity_poly.pdbx_strand_id
1 'polypeptide(L)' 'MDFAVIFQVFPRVECLVLLSEGDDEIGPGAKLLFSSKAYEFLTTESLAAIGEALTRRLVE' A
#
# COMPACT_ATOMS: atom_id res chain seq x y z
N MET A 1 -17.64 -0.89 0.94
CA MET A 1 -17.26 -1.72 -0.22
C MET A 1 -15.75 -1.71 -0.31
N ASP A 2 -15.14 -2.87 -0.51
CA ASP A 2 -13.69 -2.98 -0.62
C ASP A 2 -13.22 -2.67 -2.05
N PHE A 3 -12.07 -2.03 -2.17
CA PHE A 3 -11.50 -1.62 -3.46
C PHE A 3 -10.05 -2.08 -3.60
N ALA A 4 -9.70 -2.49 -4.81
CA ALA A 4 -8.34 -2.82 -5.20
C ALA A 4 -7.93 -1.98 -6.40
N VAL A 5 -6.81 -1.27 -6.28
CA VAL A 5 -6.28 -0.41 -7.34
C VAL A 5 -4.78 -0.61 -7.48
N ILE A 6 -4.33 -0.82 -8.72
CA ILE A 6 -2.92 -0.87 -9.07
C ILE A 6 -2.54 0.48 -9.64
N PHE A 7 -1.49 1.08 -9.09
CA PHE A 7 -0.91 2.28 -9.66
C PHE A 7 0.61 2.30 -9.47
N GLN A 8 1.24 3.08 -10.33
CA GLN A 8 2.66 3.27 -10.33
C GLN A 8 3.01 4.47 -9.43
N VAL A 9 3.44 4.18 -8.20
CA VAL A 9 3.74 5.21 -7.16
C VAL A 9 5.06 5.94 -7.47
N PHE A 10 6.01 5.22 -8.08
CA PHE A 10 7.30 5.71 -8.55
C PHE A 10 7.52 5.28 -10.00
N PRO A 11 8.37 5.96 -10.80
CA PRO A 11 8.52 5.72 -12.24
C PRO A 11 8.72 4.26 -12.67
N ARG A 12 9.07 3.34 -11.75
CA ARG A 12 9.22 1.89 -12.01
C ARG A 12 8.76 0.97 -10.88
N VAL A 13 8.06 1.48 -9.85
CA VAL A 13 7.55 0.65 -8.75
C VAL A 13 6.04 0.55 -8.84
N GLU A 14 5.56 -0.59 -9.33
CA GLU A 14 4.15 -0.95 -9.28
C GLU A 14 3.75 -1.28 -7.83
N CYS A 15 2.61 -0.73 -7.42
CA CYS A 15 2.02 -0.98 -6.12
C CYS A 15 0.52 -1.29 -6.27
N LEU A 16 0.09 -2.36 -5.61
CA LEU A 16 -1.31 -2.67 -5.40
C LEU A 16 -1.71 -2.14 -4.02
N VAL A 17 -2.80 -1.36 -4.00
CA VAL A 17 -3.44 -0.89 -2.79
C VAL A 17 -4.77 -1.60 -2.63
N LEU A 18 -4.97 -2.19 -1.46
CA LEU A 18 -6.22 -2.81 -1.03
C LEU A 18 -6.81 -1.94 0.08
N LEU A 19 -8.01 -1.41 -0.15
CA LEU A 19 -8.78 -0.67 0.84
C LEU A 19 -9.92 -1.57 1.32
N SER A 20 -10.02 -1.74 2.63
CA SER A 20 -11.14 -2.39 3.28
C SER A 20 -11.92 -1.38 4.10
N GLU A 21 -13.24 -1.35 3.95
CA GLU A 21 -14.10 -0.49 4.78
C GLU A 21 -14.11 -0.94 6.24
N GLY A 22 -13.76 -2.21 6.50
CA GLY A 22 -13.92 -2.83 7.81
C GLY A 22 -15.32 -3.40 7.99
N ASP A 23 -15.60 -3.88 9.20
CA ASP A 23 -16.90 -4.39 9.64
C ASP A 23 -17.15 -3.96 11.11
N ASP A 24 -18.15 -4.56 11.75
CA ASP A 24 -18.53 -4.23 13.13
C ASP A 24 -17.46 -4.61 14.17
N GLU A 25 -16.50 -5.46 13.82
CA GLU A 25 -15.42 -5.93 14.70
C GLU A 25 -14.05 -5.29 14.37
N ILE A 26 -13.82 -4.94 13.10
CA ILE A 26 -12.55 -4.43 12.59
C ILE A 26 -12.77 -3.12 11.83
N GLY A 27 -12.08 -2.05 12.23
CA GLY A 27 -12.14 -0.76 11.53
C GLY A 27 -11.58 -0.78 10.10
N PRO A 28 -11.73 0.34 9.36
CA PRO A 28 -11.20 0.46 8.01
C PRO A 28 -9.68 0.24 7.97
N GLY A 29 -9.21 -0.26 6.84
CA GLY A 29 -7.82 -0.67 6.69
C GLY A 29 -7.31 -0.48 5.27
N ALA A 30 -5.99 -0.31 5.17
CA ALA A 30 -5.29 -0.31 3.91
C ALA A 30 -4.13 -1.30 3.95
N LYS A 31 -3.89 -1.98 2.83
CA LYS A 31 -2.69 -2.81 2.62
C LYS A 31 -2.01 -2.40 1.33
N LEU A 32 -0.69 -2.29 1.39
CA LEU A 32 0.16 -2.02 0.23
C LEU A 32 0.97 -3.27 -0.11
N LEU A 33 0.97 -3.63 -1.39
CA LEU A 33 1.78 -4.70 -1.95
C LEU A 33 2.66 -4.10 -3.04
N PHE A 34 3.98 -4.21 -2.86
CA PHE A 34 4.94 -3.79 -3.86
C PHE A 34 5.26 -4.97 -4.79
N SER A 35 5.51 -4.66 -6.07
CA SER A 35 6.06 -5.63 -7.03
C SER A 35 7.30 -6.33 -6.46
N SER A 36 7.49 -7.60 -6.81
CA SER A 36 8.69 -8.35 -6.43
C SER A 36 9.98 -7.71 -6.96
N LYS A 37 9.92 -6.83 -7.96
CA LYS A 37 11.07 -6.09 -8.50
C LYS A 37 11.34 -4.76 -7.77
N ALA A 38 10.53 -4.38 -6.78
CA ALA A 38 10.66 -3.08 -6.11
C ALA A 38 12.02 -2.88 -5.42
N TYR A 39 12.67 -3.97 -4.98
CA TYR A 39 14.00 -3.93 -4.38
C TYR A 39 15.10 -3.47 -5.35
N GLU A 40 14.86 -3.52 -6.67
CA GLU A 40 15.78 -3.02 -7.68
C GLU A 40 15.82 -1.47 -7.72
N PHE A 41 14.82 -0.82 -7.12
CA PHE A 41 14.66 0.64 -7.14
C PHE A 41 14.76 1.28 -5.76
N LEU A 42 14.31 0.58 -4.71
CA LEU A 42 14.24 1.08 -3.34
C LEU A 42 14.69 0.00 -2.36
N THR A 43 15.31 0.41 -1.26
CA THR A 43 15.65 -0.53 -0.19
C THR A 43 14.40 -1.02 0.55
N THR A 44 14.52 -2.15 1.24
CA THR A 44 13.43 -2.69 2.08
C THR A 44 12.97 -1.66 3.13
N GLU A 45 13.90 -0.92 3.74
CA GLU A 45 13.58 0.13 4.73
C GLU A 45 12.80 1.27 4.09
N SER A 46 13.17 1.66 2.87
CA SER A 46 12.46 2.71 2.12
C SER A 46 11.05 2.26 1.79
N LEU A 47 10.88 1.02 1.31
CA LEU A 47 9.56 0.43 1.01
C LEU A 47 8.69 0.32 2.27
N ALA A 48 9.28 -0.05 3.41
CA ALA A 48 8.57 -0.10 4.69
C ALA A 48 8.11 1.29 5.15
N ALA A 49 8.99 2.29 5.10
CA ALA A 49 8.66 3.66 5.48
C ALA A 49 7.58 4.27 4.59
N ILE A 50 7.67 4.05 3.27
CA ILE A 50 6.66 4.49 2.30
C ILE A 50 5.33 3.77 2.54
N GLY A 51 5.38 2.44 2.75
CA GLY A 51 4.20 1.62 3.04
C GLY A 51 3.47 2.08 4.29
N GLU A 52 4.19 2.36 5.37
CA GLU A 52 3.61 2.88 6.61
C GLU A 52 2.97 4.26 6.38
N ALA A 53 3.70 5.18 5.75
CA ALA A 53 3.21 6.54 5.52
C ALA A 53 1.95 6.56 4.64
N LEU A 54 1.91 5.76 3.56
CA LEU A 54 0.73 5.67 2.70
C LEU A 54 -0.44 4.97 3.39
N THR A 55 -0.20 3.86 4.09
CA THR A 55 -1.26 3.15 4.82
C THR A 55 -1.95 4.10 5.80
N ARG A 56 -1.17 4.85 6.58
CA ARG A 56 -1.69 5.82 7.54
C ARG A 56 -2.57 6.88 6.88
N ARG A 57 -2.09 7.49 5.78
CA ARG A 57 -2.82 8.54 5.06
C ARG A 57 -4.07 8.06 4.32
N LEU A 58 -4.21 6.76 4.08
CA LEU A 58 -5.36 6.17 3.40
C LEU A 58 -6.47 5.75 4.38
N VAL A 59 -6.13 5.56 5.65
CA VAL A 59 -7.06 5.15 6.71
C VAL A 59 -7.49 6.35 7.59
N GLU A 60 -6.66 7.39 7.68
CA GLU A 60 -7.01 8.72 8.24
C GLU A 60 -7.92 9.53 7.32
#